data_AF-A0A8T3RQC7-F1
#
_entry.id   AF-A0A8T3RQC7-F1
#
_cell.length_a   1.000
_cell.length_b   1.000
_cell.length_c   1.000
_cell.angle_alpha   90.00
_cell.angle_beta   90.00
_cell.angle_gamma   90.00
#
_symmetry.space_group_name_H-M   'P 1'
#
loop_
_entity.id
_entity.type
_entity.pdbx_description
1 polymer ?
#
loop_
_entity_poly.entity_id
_entity_poly.type
_entity_poly.pdbx_seq_one_letter_code
_entity_poly.pdbx_strand_id
1 'polypeptide(L)'
;MPAQTSGEISEGRYKEILIFFHGGLNSNADSLARTRKLIPDIKTPCRYPIFVNWRSGGFSSYKDHLIRIRQGEPKGWIAKLSSPLYLVTDMAQAVVGAPKAWLTQGAHAVTSATEPPDAELSGLSVCGPGITQPCLATFEPLCETGSNRRQLRKAIWLATSPSKLVVTPVVYEMGKPAWDVMLHRSNTMIWTTCDLDPSCPKDPDTKSAADPMGSGGLARLLREVHDLTVMEGGAANYRITLVGHSMGAIIINRLVTLLPELPVRNIIFLGSADSIRNTQSGVLHFLEHAENAKFYSWMLHPDNEERELSARGLLPSGSLLTWIDNMYTSPETLLDKRFGRWQSLKRIPKIIPEEFAGRVRLMVFPLNDRNRPFEHGDFGGCDFWDLDAVERMYDGR
;
A
#
# COMPACT_ATOMS: atom_id res chain seq x y z
N MET A 1 46.91 -27.55 2.22
CA MET A 1 45.84 -26.57 2.49
C MET A 1 46.22 -25.27 1.80
N PRO A 2 45.55 -24.89 0.70
CA PRO A 2 45.65 -23.53 0.18
C PRO A 2 44.41 -22.71 0.57
N ALA A 3 44.68 -21.44 0.80
CA ALA A 3 43.77 -20.42 1.30
C ALA A 3 42.53 -20.23 0.43
N GLN A 4 41.38 -20.03 1.08
CA GLN A 4 40.20 -19.47 0.46
C GLN A 4 40.50 -18.02 0.07
N THR A 5 40.69 -17.81 -1.22
CA THR A 5 40.73 -16.49 -1.85
C THR A 5 39.41 -15.77 -1.58
N SER A 6 39.51 -14.66 -0.87
CA SER A 6 38.58 -13.54 -0.90
C SER A 6 38.13 -13.29 -2.34
N GLY A 7 36.85 -13.54 -2.63
CA GLY A 7 36.28 -13.26 -3.94
C GLY A 7 36.41 -11.76 -4.23
N GLU A 8 37.28 -11.44 -5.18
CA GLU A 8 37.38 -10.13 -5.80
C GLU A 8 36.00 -9.69 -6.29
N ILE A 9 35.54 -8.56 -5.76
CA ILE A 9 34.36 -7.84 -6.25
C ILE A 9 34.78 -7.26 -7.60
N SER A 10 34.38 -7.91 -8.70
CA SER A 10 34.61 -7.38 -10.05
C SER A 10 33.87 -6.05 -10.24
N GLU A 11 34.48 -5.13 -10.98
CA GLU A 11 33.96 -3.79 -11.29
C GLU A 11 32.44 -3.73 -11.56
N GLY A 12 31.75 -2.81 -10.88
CA GLY A 12 30.40 -2.34 -11.26
C GLY A 12 29.17 -3.02 -10.63
N ARG A 13 29.31 -3.95 -9.66
CA ARG A 13 28.13 -4.54 -8.97
C ARG A 13 27.85 -3.89 -7.62
N TYR A 14 26.93 -2.92 -7.62
CA TYR A 14 26.28 -2.40 -6.42
C TYR A 14 25.63 -3.52 -5.61
N LYS A 15 25.62 -3.41 -4.28
CA LYS A 15 24.78 -4.22 -3.39
C LYS A 15 23.35 -3.67 -3.43
N GLU A 16 22.38 -4.52 -3.76
CA GLU A 16 20.97 -4.14 -3.79
C GLU A 16 20.29 -4.50 -2.46
N ILE A 17 19.66 -3.52 -1.82
CA ILE A 17 18.81 -3.72 -0.65
C ILE A 17 17.37 -3.53 -1.10
N LEU A 18 16.55 -4.57 -0.98
CA LEU A 18 15.12 -4.49 -1.26
C LEU A 18 14.37 -4.43 0.07
N ILE A 19 13.66 -3.34 0.35
CA ILE A 19 12.86 -3.20 1.57
C ILE A 19 11.39 -3.29 1.22
N PHE A 20 10.74 -4.36 1.68
CA PHE A 20 9.31 -4.62 1.45
C PHE A 20 8.49 -4.29 2.69
N PHE A 21 7.53 -3.37 2.55
CA PHE A 21 6.53 -3.01 3.54
C PHE A 21 5.18 -3.62 3.13
N HIS A 22 4.63 -4.52 3.95
CA HIS A 22 3.38 -5.20 3.61
C HIS A 22 2.12 -4.33 3.77
N GLY A 23 0.96 -4.86 3.39
CA GLY A 23 -0.32 -4.16 3.48
C GLY A 23 -1.05 -4.23 4.83
N GLY A 24 -2.15 -3.48 4.92
CA GLY A 24 -3.13 -3.59 6.00
C GLY A 24 -3.85 -4.94 6.00
N LEU A 25 -4.60 -5.24 7.07
CA LEU A 25 -5.43 -6.44 7.24
C LEU A 25 -4.68 -7.79 7.25
N ASN A 26 -3.35 -7.79 7.40
CA ASN A 26 -2.59 -9.04 7.48
C ASN A 26 -2.40 -9.47 8.95
N SER A 27 -2.60 -10.76 9.24
CA SER A 27 -2.15 -11.32 10.52
C SER A 27 -0.62 -11.45 10.50
N ASN A 28 0.00 -11.45 11.68
CA ASN A 28 1.45 -11.68 11.77
C ASN A 28 1.87 -13.02 11.14
N ALA A 29 1.03 -14.05 11.29
CA ALA A 29 1.29 -15.37 10.73
C ALA A 29 1.26 -15.34 9.20
N ASP A 30 0.27 -14.67 8.61
CA ASP A 30 0.13 -14.56 7.15
C ASP A 30 1.26 -13.74 6.54
N SER A 31 1.63 -12.60 7.15
CA SER A 31 2.76 -11.79 6.71
C SER A 31 4.07 -12.59 6.74
N LEU A 32 4.33 -13.32 7.84
CA LEU A 32 5.53 -14.16 7.96
C LEU A 32 5.52 -15.33 6.97
N ALA A 33 4.37 -15.98 6.75
CA ALA A 33 4.24 -17.06 5.78
C ALA A 33 4.53 -16.56 4.36
N ARG A 34 4.01 -15.38 3.99
CA ARG A 34 4.30 -14.73 2.69
C ARG A 34 5.78 -14.39 2.57
N THR A 35 6.39 -13.77 3.58
CA THR A 35 7.83 -13.48 3.60
C THR A 35 8.67 -14.73 3.36
N ARG A 36 8.35 -15.85 4.05
CA ARG A 36 9.08 -17.12 3.85
C ARG A 36 8.95 -17.68 2.44
N LYS A 37 7.80 -17.46 1.79
CA LYS A 37 7.57 -17.86 0.40
C LYS A 37 8.38 -17.03 -0.59
N LEU A 38 8.50 -15.72 -0.36
CA LEU A 38 9.12 -14.78 -1.31
C LEU A 38 10.64 -14.65 -1.19
N ILE A 39 11.21 -14.82 0.02
CA ILE A 39 12.66 -14.69 0.24
C ILE A 39 13.50 -15.55 -0.73
N PRO A 40 13.17 -16.85 -0.96
CA PRO A 40 13.95 -17.68 -1.87
C PRO A 40 14.02 -17.14 -3.31
N ASP A 41 12.94 -16.54 -3.79
CA ASP A 41 12.82 -16.06 -5.18
C ASP A 41 13.50 -14.68 -5.36
N ILE A 42 13.56 -13.88 -4.29
CA ILE A 42 14.17 -12.54 -4.31
C ILE A 42 15.66 -12.60 -4.01
N LYS A 43 16.09 -13.51 -3.13
CA LYS A 43 17.46 -13.51 -2.62
C LYS A 43 18.43 -13.96 -3.70
N THR A 44 19.36 -13.07 -4.05
CA THR A 44 20.51 -13.37 -4.90
C THR A 44 21.80 -13.02 -4.16
N PRO A 45 22.99 -13.43 -4.62
CA PRO A 45 24.26 -13.06 -3.98
C PRO A 45 24.47 -11.54 -3.82
N CYS A 46 23.81 -10.72 -4.64
CA CYS A 46 23.94 -9.27 -4.62
C CYS A 46 22.65 -8.54 -4.18
N ARG A 47 21.59 -9.27 -3.79
CA ARG A 47 20.31 -8.70 -3.38
C ARG A 47 19.90 -9.18 -1.99
N TYR A 48 19.69 -8.22 -1.08
CA TYR A 48 19.34 -8.44 0.31
C TYR A 48 17.89 -8.00 0.57
N PRO A 49 16.92 -8.93 0.59
CA PRO A 49 15.53 -8.60 0.91
C PRO A 49 15.32 -8.42 2.42
N ILE A 50 14.77 -7.28 2.80
CA ILE A 50 14.33 -6.94 4.15
C ILE A 50 12.80 -6.80 4.13
N PHE A 51 12.10 -7.64 4.88
CA PHE A 51 10.65 -7.58 5.01
C PHE A 51 10.26 -6.92 6.33
N VAL A 52 9.59 -5.78 6.26
CA VAL A 52 9.09 -5.04 7.42
C VAL A 52 7.68 -5.50 7.73
N ASN A 53 7.56 -6.34 8.76
CA ASN A 53 6.30 -6.91 9.22
C ASN A 53 5.80 -6.27 10.53
N TRP A 54 4.54 -5.83 10.55
CA TRP A 54 3.87 -5.25 11.71
C TRP A 54 2.44 -5.74 11.87
N ARG A 55 1.88 -5.49 13.06
CA ARG A 55 0.51 -5.89 13.39
C ARG A 55 -0.51 -5.02 12.66
N SER A 56 -0.95 -5.44 11.48
CA SER A 56 -1.95 -4.72 10.68
C SER A 56 -3.30 -5.43 10.56
N GLY A 57 -3.53 -6.56 11.26
CA GLY A 57 -4.77 -7.32 11.13
C GLY A 57 -6.00 -6.58 11.64
N GLY A 58 -7.07 -6.49 10.83
CA GLY A 58 -8.26 -5.67 11.12
C GLY A 58 -8.93 -5.98 12.46
N PHE A 59 -9.18 -7.26 12.76
CA PHE A 59 -9.75 -7.66 14.04
C PHE A 59 -8.86 -7.31 15.23
N SER A 60 -7.54 -7.52 15.09
CA SER A 60 -6.57 -7.17 16.13
C SER A 60 -6.47 -5.66 16.36
N SER A 61 -6.73 -4.86 15.33
CA SER A 61 -6.76 -3.41 15.39
C SER A 61 -8.05 -2.91 16.04
N TYR A 62 -9.20 -3.49 15.67
CA TYR A 62 -10.48 -3.20 16.33
C TYR A 62 -10.47 -3.59 17.82
N LYS A 63 -9.92 -4.76 18.16
CA LYS A 63 -9.74 -5.16 19.56
C LYS A 63 -8.92 -4.13 20.33
N ASP A 64 -7.81 -3.67 19.77
CA ASP A 64 -6.99 -2.63 20.42
C ASP A 64 -7.74 -1.29 20.47
N HIS A 65 -8.55 -0.94 19.48
CA HIS A 65 -9.47 0.21 19.55
C HIS A 65 -10.40 0.09 20.76
N LEU A 66 -10.87 -1.11 21.12
CA LEU A 66 -11.73 -1.31 22.27
C LEU A 66 -10.99 -1.30 23.61
N ILE A 67 -9.78 -1.86 23.71
CA ILE A 67 -9.18 -2.14 25.03
C ILE A 67 -7.85 -1.45 25.31
N ARG A 68 -7.22 -0.81 24.31
CA ARG A 68 -5.84 -0.33 24.44
C ARG A 68 -5.60 1.07 23.89
N ILE A 69 -6.09 1.38 22.70
CA ILE A 69 -5.78 2.62 21.98
C ILE A 69 -7.05 3.45 21.88
N ARG A 70 -6.97 4.74 22.24
CA ARG A 70 -8.02 5.73 22.01
C ARG A 70 -7.39 7.01 21.49
N GLN A 71 -7.97 7.56 20.42
CA GLN A 71 -7.54 8.85 19.86
C GLN A 71 -6.03 8.92 19.61
N GLY A 72 -5.43 7.81 19.15
CA GLY A 72 -3.99 7.76 18.87
C GLY A 72 -3.08 7.58 20.08
N GLU A 73 -3.62 7.39 21.28
CA GLU A 73 -2.84 7.19 22.51
C GLU A 73 -3.13 5.84 23.18
N PRO A 74 -2.11 5.18 23.76
CA PRO A 74 -2.33 4.06 24.64
C PRO A 74 -3.02 4.54 25.91
N LYS A 75 -4.23 4.05 26.15
CA LYS A 75 -4.94 4.25 27.41
C LYS A 75 -4.78 2.97 28.23
N GLY A 76 -4.40 3.13 29.49
CA GLY A 76 -4.19 2.02 30.42
C GLY A 76 -5.49 1.31 30.78
N TRP A 77 -5.74 1.12 32.08
CA TRP A 77 -6.92 0.40 32.55
C TRP A 77 -8.26 1.06 32.16
N ILE A 78 -8.28 2.38 31.97
CA ILE A 78 -9.48 3.14 31.61
C ILE A 78 -10.10 2.64 30.29
N ALA A 79 -9.28 2.35 29.28
CA ALA A 79 -9.80 1.84 27.99
C ALA A 79 -10.51 0.49 28.13
N LYS A 80 -10.02 -0.38 29.02
CA LYS A 80 -10.66 -1.67 29.32
C LYS A 80 -11.99 -1.46 30.04
N LEU A 81 -12.05 -0.54 31.01
CA LEU A 81 -13.27 -0.26 31.75
C LEU A 81 -14.35 0.35 30.84
N SER A 82 -13.96 1.27 29.95
CA SER A 82 -14.89 1.90 29.01
C SER A 82 -15.23 1.04 27.79
N SER A 83 -14.57 -0.11 27.58
CA SER A 83 -14.72 -0.90 26.35
C SER A 83 -16.15 -1.35 26.06
N PRO A 84 -16.98 -1.76 27.05
CA PRO A 84 -18.37 -2.14 26.76
C PRO A 84 -19.19 -0.97 26.21
N LEU A 85 -18.98 0.24 26.74
CA LEU A 85 -19.67 1.44 26.26
C LEU A 85 -19.29 1.80 24.82
N TYR A 86 -18.00 1.71 24.50
CA TYR A 86 -17.53 1.91 23.11
C TYR A 86 -18.11 0.84 22.17
N LEU A 87 -18.09 -0.43 22.55
CA LEU A 87 -18.67 -1.50 21.73
C LEU A 87 -20.16 -1.25 21.45
N VAL A 88 -20.94 -0.88 22.47
CA VAL A 88 -22.37 -0.55 22.32
C VAL A 88 -22.55 0.67 21.41
N THR A 89 -21.69 1.68 21.54
CA THR A 89 -21.75 2.90 20.72
C THR A 89 -21.45 2.58 19.26
N ASP A 90 -20.41 1.79 18.98
CA ASP A 90 -20.07 1.35 17.62
C ASP A 90 -21.19 0.51 17.00
N MET A 91 -21.82 -0.38 17.79
CA MET A 91 -22.98 -1.16 17.33
C MET A 91 -24.20 -0.29 17.05
N ALA A 92 -24.47 0.70 17.91
CA ALA A 92 -25.56 1.64 17.67
C ALA A 92 -25.30 2.48 16.41
N GLN A 93 -24.06 2.92 16.19
CA GLN A 93 -23.66 3.59 14.96
C GLN A 93 -23.84 2.68 13.74
N ALA A 94 -23.48 1.40 13.82
CA ALA A 94 -23.72 0.42 12.74
C ALA A 94 -25.20 0.31 12.38
N VAL A 95 -26.10 0.30 13.37
CA VAL A 95 -27.55 0.26 13.12
C VAL A 95 -28.04 1.56 12.48
N VAL A 96 -27.64 2.71 13.01
CA VAL A 96 -28.03 4.03 12.49
C VAL A 96 -27.47 4.29 11.09
N GLY A 97 -26.25 3.85 10.82
CA GLY A 97 -25.55 3.97 9.54
C GLY A 97 -25.97 2.94 8.48
N ALA A 98 -26.73 1.90 8.86
CA ALA A 98 -27.10 0.82 7.96
C ALA A 98 -27.79 1.26 6.66
N PRO A 99 -28.77 2.21 6.67
CA PRO A 99 -29.39 2.66 5.43
C PRO A 99 -28.38 3.29 4.46
N LYS A 100 -27.45 4.11 4.97
CA LYS A 100 -26.39 4.71 4.17
C LYS A 100 -25.49 3.62 3.57
N ALA A 101 -25.06 2.67 4.41
CA ALA A 101 -24.18 1.59 3.99
C ALA A 101 -24.81 0.74 2.88
N TRP A 102 -26.10 0.41 3.00
CA TRP A 102 -26.85 -0.32 1.97
C TRP A 102 -27.06 0.47 0.70
N LEU A 103 -27.36 1.77 0.80
CA LEU A 103 -27.50 2.64 -0.38
C LEU A 103 -26.20 2.74 -1.15
N THR A 104 -25.07 2.94 -0.46
CA THR A 104 -23.75 2.99 -1.11
C THR A 104 -23.41 1.63 -1.73
N GLN A 105 -23.57 0.52 -1.00
CA GLN A 105 -23.30 -0.83 -1.49
C GLN A 105 -24.21 -1.22 -2.67
N GLY A 106 -25.47 -0.80 -2.63
CA GLY A 106 -26.46 -0.99 -3.70
C GLY A 106 -26.13 -0.17 -4.94
N ALA A 107 -25.76 1.10 -4.76
CA ALA A 107 -25.30 1.96 -5.85
C ALA A 107 -24.07 1.35 -6.55
N HIS A 108 -23.05 0.92 -5.79
CA HIS A 108 -21.89 0.23 -6.36
C HIS A 108 -22.28 -1.04 -7.14
N ALA A 109 -23.26 -1.81 -6.65
CA ALA A 109 -23.73 -3.00 -7.35
C ALA A 109 -24.48 -2.67 -8.65
N VAL A 110 -25.30 -1.63 -8.66
CA VAL A 110 -26.04 -1.16 -9.84
C VAL A 110 -25.06 -0.59 -10.87
N THR A 111 -24.21 0.37 -10.50
CA THR A 111 -23.17 0.96 -11.35
C THR A 111 -22.31 -0.15 -11.98
N SER A 112 -21.87 -1.11 -11.18
CA SER A 112 -21.18 -2.30 -11.68
C SER A 112 -22.04 -3.14 -12.65
N ALA A 113 -23.32 -3.33 -12.41
CA ALA A 113 -24.17 -4.13 -13.29
C ALA A 113 -24.44 -3.45 -14.63
N THR A 114 -24.61 -2.11 -14.63
CA THR A 114 -25.16 -1.35 -15.75
C THR A 114 -24.11 -0.58 -16.54
N GLU A 115 -23.04 -0.10 -15.91
CA GLU A 115 -22.00 0.62 -16.65
C GLU A 115 -21.17 -0.37 -17.49
N PRO A 116 -20.91 -0.06 -18.77
CA PRO A 116 -19.95 -0.81 -19.54
C PRO A 116 -18.57 -0.71 -18.86
N PRO A 117 -17.70 -1.73 -19.03
CA PRO A 117 -16.30 -1.60 -18.62
C PRO A 117 -15.75 -0.27 -19.13
N ASP A 118 -15.02 0.47 -18.29
CA ASP A 118 -14.50 1.82 -18.59
C ASP A 118 -13.89 1.82 -20.01
N ALA A 119 -14.69 2.23 -21.01
CA ALA A 119 -14.29 2.20 -22.42
C ALA A 119 -13.12 3.16 -22.68
N GLU A 120 -12.94 4.10 -21.75
CA GLU A 120 -11.85 5.07 -21.66
C GLU A 120 -10.48 4.42 -21.38
N LEU A 121 -10.43 3.20 -20.83
CA LEU A 121 -9.18 2.42 -20.72
C LEU A 121 -8.76 1.79 -22.06
N SER A 122 -9.68 1.68 -23.01
CA SER A 122 -9.42 1.10 -24.32
C SER A 122 -8.82 2.18 -25.24
N GLY A 123 -7.49 2.17 -25.38
CA GLY A 123 -6.76 3.10 -26.26
C GLY A 123 -5.80 4.07 -25.56
N LEU A 124 -5.59 3.95 -24.25
CA LEU A 124 -4.72 4.83 -23.48
C LEU A 124 -3.30 4.26 -23.29
N SER A 125 -2.65 3.78 -24.36
CA SER A 125 -1.22 3.44 -24.32
C SER A 125 -0.38 4.72 -24.49
N VAL A 126 -0.10 5.43 -23.38
CA VAL A 126 0.73 6.65 -23.40
C VAL A 126 2.21 6.28 -23.29
N CYS A 127 2.67 5.32 -24.09
CA CYS A 127 4.07 4.90 -24.13
C CYS A 127 4.52 4.81 -25.59
N GLY A 128 4.66 5.97 -26.23
CA GLY A 128 5.22 6.11 -27.57
C GLY A 128 6.54 6.89 -27.53
N PRO A 129 7.51 6.59 -28.41
CA PRO A 129 8.73 7.39 -28.52
C PRO A 129 8.36 8.83 -28.92
N GLY A 130 8.72 9.79 -28.06
CA GLY A 130 8.48 11.23 -28.28
C GLY A 130 7.37 11.87 -27.43
N ILE A 131 6.75 11.14 -26.50
CA ILE A 131 5.71 11.69 -25.61
C ILE A 131 6.32 12.25 -24.32
N THR A 132 6.06 13.54 -24.04
CA THR A 132 6.52 14.29 -22.85
C THR A 132 5.61 14.14 -21.63
N GLN A 133 4.65 13.20 -21.65
CA GLN A 133 3.72 12.93 -20.56
C GLN A 133 4.09 11.64 -19.80
N PRO A 134 3.73 11.53 -18.51
CA PRO A 134 3.94 10.31 -17.72
C PRO A 134 3.45 9.06 -18.44
N CYS A 135 4.34 8.08 -18.58
CA CYS A 135 4.04 6.82 -19.22
C CYS A 135 3.02 6.02 -18.40
N LEU A 136 1.77 6.11 -18.85
CA LEU A 136 0.71 5.20 -18.43
C LEU A 136 0.74 4.00 -19.36
N ALA A 137 1.14 2.85 -18.83
CA ALA A 137 0.94 1.58 -19.51
C ALA A 137 -0.42 1.03 -19.08
N THR A 138 -1.44 1.27 -19.91
CA THR A 138 -2.65 0.47 -19.89
C THR A 138 -2.42 -0.72 -20.79
N PHE A 139 -2.59 -1.93 -20.27
CA PHE A 139 -2.70 -3.09 -21.13
C PHE A 139 -4.04 -3.02 -21.85
N GLU A 140 -4.03 -3.21 -23.18
CA GLU A 140 -5.27 -3.42 -23.91
C GLU A 140 -6.04 -4.56 -23.22
N PRO A 141 -7.35 -4.38 -22.94
CA PRO A 141 -8.16 -5.50 -22.58
C PRO A 141 -8.09 -6.46 -23.77
N LEU A 142 -7.37 -7.58 -23.62
CA LEU A 142 -7.66 -8.75 -24.44
C LEU A 142 -9.13 -9.02 -24.20
N CYS A 143 -9.96 -8.62 -25.18
CA CYS A 143 -11.39 -8.78 -25.19
C CYS A 143 -11.72 -10.27 -25.35
N GLU A 144 -11.38 -11.07 -24.34
CA GLU A 144 -12.18 -12.22 -24.00
C GLU A 144 -13.08 -11.80 -22.85
N THR A 145 -14.26 -11.32 -23.22
CA THR A 145 -15.43 -11.33 -22.36
C THR A 145 -15.75 -12.78 -22.02
N GLY A 146 -15.04 -13.34 -21.04
CA GLY A 146 -15.41 -14.60 -20.41
C GLY A 146 -16.75 -14.42 -19.67
N SER A 147 -17.85 -14.47 -20.42
CA SER A 147 -19.25 -14.36 -19.96
C SER A 147 -19.46 -15.14 -18.66
N ASN A 148 -18.90 -16.35 -18.57
CA ASN A 148 -19.03 -17.25 -17.43
C ASN A 148 -18.50 -16.67 -16.10
N ARG A 149 -17.41 -15.89 -16.10
CA ARG A 149 -16.85 -15.33 -14.85
C ARG A 149 -17.64 -14.14 -14.34
N ARG A 150 -18.10 -13.26 -15.24
CA ARG A 150 -18.99 -12.15 -14.88
C ARG A 150 -20.32 -12.69 -14.32
N GLN A 151 -20.86 -13.74 -14.93
CA GLN A 151 -22.05 -14.42 -14.43
C GLN A 151 -21.81 -15.14 -13.10
N LEU A 152 -20.66 -15.81 -12.92
CA LEU A 152 -20.29 -16.43 -11.64
C LEU A 152 -20.16 -15.40 -10.51
N ARG A 153 -19.55 -14.23 -10.76
CA ARG A 153 -19.50 -13.15 -9.76
C ARG A 153 -20.87 -12.62 -9.41
N LYS A 154 -21.75 -12.42 -10.40
CA LYS A 154 -23.15 -12.03 -10.15
C LYS A 154 -23.88 -13.08 -9.31
N ALA A 155 -23.67 -14.37 -9.60
CA ALA A 155 -24.27 -15.46 -8.84
C ALA A 155 -23.76 -15.50 -7.39
N ILE A 156 -22.44 -15.39 -7.17
CA ILE A 156 -21.85 -15.31 -5.82
C ILE A 156 -22.36 -14.08 -5.07
N TRP A 157 -22.39 -12.92 -5.74
CA TRP A 157 -22.88 -11.68 -5.14
C TRP A 157 -24.34 -11.80 -4.72
N LEU A 158 -25.20 -12.37 -5.57
CA LEU A 158 -26.61 -12.59 -5.25
C LEU A 158 -26.77 -13.59 -4.10
N ALA A 159 -26.04 -14.70 -4.14
CA ALA A 159 -26.05 -15.71 -3.09
C ALA A 159 -25.58 -15.18 -1.73
N THR A 160 -24.64 -14.22 -1.73
CA THR A 160 -24.11 -13.58 -0.52
C THR A 160 -24.84 -12.28 -0.16
N SER A 161 -25.82 -11.83 -0.95
CA SER A 161 -26.54 -10.58 -0.67
C SER A 161 -27.22 -10.55 0.71
N PRO A 162 -27.82 -11.64 1.25
CA PRO A 162 -28.44 -11.60 2.57
C PRO A 162 -27.40 -11.42 3.69
N SER A 163 -26.24 -12.07 3.59
CA SER A 163 -25.17 -11.89 4.58
C SER A 163 -24.58 -10.48 4.51
N LYS A 164 -24.47 -9.90 3.31
CA LYS A 164 -24.03 -8.50 3.14
C LYS A 164 -24.98 -7.51 3.80
N LEU A 165 -26.29 -7.73 3.80
CA LEU A 165 -27.23 -6.83 4.50
C LEU A 165 -26.90 -6.72 6.00
N VAL A 166 -26.47 -7.82 6.62
CA VAL A 166 -26.12 -7.86 8.04
C VAL A 166 -24.69 -7.36 8.29
N VAL A 167 -23.74 -7.79 7.45
CA VAL A 167 -22.31 -7.58 7.68
C VAL A 167 -21.85 -6.19 7.22
N THR A 168 -22.47 -5.61 6.19
CA THR A 168 -22.03 -4.35 5.60
C THR A 168 -22.05 -3.18 6.59
N PRO A 169 -23.13 -2.94 7.37
CA PRO A 169 -23.13 -1.84 8.34
C PRO A 169 -22.05 -1.98 9.42
N VAL A 170 -21.82 -3.22 9.88
CA VAL A 170 -20.78 -3.57 10.86
C VAL A 170 -19.40 -3.26 10.29
N VAL A 171 -19.11 -3.68 9.05
CA VAL A 171 -17.83 -3.42 8.38
C VAL A 171 -17.63 -1.94 8.10
N TYR A 172 -18.68 -1.20 7.76
CA TYR A 172 -18.64 0.25 7.54
C TYR A 172 -18.22 0.99 8.81
N GLU A 173 -18.94 0.76 9.91
CA GLU A 173 -18.77 1.57 11.13
C GLU A 173 -17.61 1.07 12.00
N MET A 174 -17.43 -0.25 12.15
CA MET A 174 -16.32 -0.79 12.95
C MET A 174 -14.99 -0.81 12.19
N GLY A 175 -15.01 -0.66 10.87
CA GLY A 175 -13.81 -0.63 10.04
C GLY A 175 -13.01 0.67 10.20
N LYS A 176 -13.67 1.81 10.40
CA LYS A 176 -12.99 3.10 10.62
C LYS A 176 -12.12 3.09 11.88
N PRO A 177 -12.61 2.72 13.08
CA PRO A 177 -11.76 2.61 14.26
C PRO A 177 -10.60 1.61 14.10
N ALA A 178 -10.83 0.51 13.40
CA ALA A 178 -9.78 -0.45 13.09
C ALA A 178 -8.70 0.16 12.18
N TRP A 179 -9.11 0.94 11.18
CA TRP A 179 -8.24 1.70 10.29
C TRP A 179 -7.39 2.73 11.03
N ASP A 180 -8.00 3.50 11.94
CA ASP A 180 -7.29 4.50 12.74
C ASP A 180 -6.20 3.85 13.62
N VAL A 181 -6.49 2.68 14.21
CA VAL A 181 -5.48 1.90 14.95
C VAL A 181 -4.38 1.37 14.03
N MET A 182 -4.71 0.94 12.81
CA MET A 182 -3.70 0.52 11.84
C MET A 182 -2.77 1.70 11.47
N LEU A 183 -3.33 2.88 11.21
CA LEU A 183 -2.56 4.10 10.96
C LEU A 183 -1.67 4.47 12.15
N HIS A 184 -2.21 4.42 13.37
CA HIS A 184 -1.44 4.62 14.60
C HIS A 184 -0.26 3.65 14.68
N ARG A 185 -0.48 2.35 14.44
CA ARG A 185 0.61 1.36 14.46
C ARG A 185 1.69 1.65 13.42
N SER A 186 1.31 2.08 12.22
CA SER A 186 2.27 2.49 11.19
C SER A 186 3.07 3.74 11.57
N ASN A 187 2.45 4.71 12.24
CA ASN A 187 3.17 5.84 12.83
C ASN A 187 4.17 5.38 13.89
N THR A 188 3.73 4.49 14.79
CA THR A 188 4.54 4.07 15.95
C THR A 188 5.77 3.22 15.63
N MET A 189 5.88 2.76 14.38
CA MET A 189 7.12 2.14 13.91
C MET A 189 8.25 3.16 13.73
N ILE A 190 7.90 4.42 13.44
CA ILE A 190 8.83 5.54 13.25
C ILE A 190 8.94 6.34 14.57
N TRP A 191 7.82 6.87 15.07
CA TRP A 191 7.78 7.65 16.31
C TRP A 191 7.07 6.90 17.42
N THR A 192 7.80 6.54 18.47
CA THR A 192 7.20 5.99 19.67
C THR A 192 6.32 7.04 20.36
N THR A 193 5.43 6.61 21.25
CA THR A 193 4.64 7.54 22.07
C THR A 193 5.53 8.42 22.95
N CYS A 194 6.71 7.90 23.36
CA CYS A 194 7.69 8.64 24.14
C CYS A 194 8.35 9.77 23.34
N ASP A 195 8.46 9.64 22.01
CA ASP A 195 9.04 10.70 21.16
C ASP A 195 8.14 11.93 21.10
N LEU A 196 6.83 11.74 21.30
CA LEU A 196 5.80 12.76 21.21
C LEU A 196 5.30 13.24 22.58
N ASP A 197 5.77 12.62 23.67
CA ASP A 197 5.41 12.95 25.04
C ASP A 197 6.62 13.54 25.78
N PRO A 198 6.62 14.86 26.08
CA PRO A 198 7.72 15.51 26.80
C PRO A 198 7.99 14.94 28.20
N SER A 199 7.02 14.25 28.80
CA SER A 199 7.14 13.67 30.15
C SER A 199 7.87 12.32 30.16
N CYS A 200 8.05 11.69 29.01
CA CYS A 200 8.69 10.39 28.91
C CYS A 200 10.23 10.50 29.07
N PRO A 201 10.88 9.56 29.79
CA PRO A 201 12.33 9.49 29.84
C PRO A 201 12.88 9.28 28.43
N LYS A 202 13.74 10.18 27.97
CA LYS A 202 14.40 10.04 26.67
C LYS A 202 15.43 8.92 26.74
N ASP A 203 15.46 8.08 25.71
CA ASP A 203 16.44 7.01 25.59
C ASP A 203 17.85 7.61 25.48
N PRO A 204 18.79 7.31 26.40
CA PRO A 204 20.15 7.84 26.33
C PRO A 204 20.89 7.42 25.04
N ASP A 205 20.49 6.33 24.40
CA ASP A 205 21.08 5.84 23.15
C ASP A 205 20.51 6.52 21.90
N THR A 206 19.41 7.28 22.03
CA THR A 206 18.97 8.13 20.92
C THR A 206 19.89 9.34 20.80
N LYS A 207 20.74 9.34 19.77
CA LYS A 207 21.54 10.50 19.34
C LYS A 207 20.58 11.69 19.16
N SER A 208 20.50 12.53 20.19
CA SER A 208 19.66 13.71 20.30
C SER A 208 18.15 13.47 20.46
N ALA A 209 17.64 14.06 21.54
CA ALA A 209 16.25 14.42 21.82
C ALA A 209 15.53 15.23 20.71
N ALA A 210 16.22 15.59 19.63
CA ALA A 210 15.77 16.39 18.49
C ALA A 210 15.89 15.66 17.14
N ASP A 211 16.14 14.34 17.14
CA ASP A 211 16.20 13.57 15.89
C ASP A 211 14.80 13.47 15.24
N PRO A 212 14.61 14.04 14.03
CA PRO A 212 13.31 14.07 13.36
C PRO A 212 12.78 12.67 12.98
N MET A 213 13.63 11.65 12.91
CA MET A 213 13.23 10.28 12.56
C MET A 213 12.49 9.54 13.67
N GLY A 214 12.51 10.02 14.91
CA GLY A 214 11.97 9.29 16.06
C GLY A 214 12.85 8.11 16.51
N SER A 215 12.38 7.41 17.53
CA SER A 215 13.09 6.31 18.21
C SER A 215 12.46 4.94 17.99
N GLY A 216 11.44 4.84 17.12
CA GLY A 216 10.75 3.61 16.79
C GLY A 216 11.66 2.56 16.14
N GLY A 217 11.29 1.29 16.25
CA GLY A 217 12.14 0.18 15.79
C GLY A 217 12.49 0.23 14.31
N LEU A 218 11.57 0.72 13.46
CA LEU A 218 11.85 0.91 12.03
C LEU A 218 12.77 2.11 11.82
N ALA A 219 12.58 3.22 12.54
CA ALA A 219 13.47 4.38 12.46
C ALA A 219 14.91 3.99 12.82
N ARG A 220 15.10 3.23 13.91
CA ARG A 220 16.43 2.72 14.28
C ARG A 220 17.06 1.86 13.17
N LEU A 221 16.31 0.89 12.64
CA LEU A 221 16.79 0.04 11.54
C LEU A 221 17.22 0.88 10.32
N LEU A 222 16.39 1.84 9.91
CA LEU A 222 16.65 2.65 8.73
C LEU A 222 17.83 3.60 8.93
N ARG A 223 18.07 4.08 10.16
CA ARG A 223 19.27 4.85 10.51
C ARG A 223 20.53 4.02 10.38
N GLU A 224 20.52 2.79 10.91
CA GLU A 224 21.65 1.87 10.75
C GLU A 224 21.91 1.55 9.27
N VAL A 225 20.85 1.33 8.48
CA VAL A 225 20.99 1.15 7.02
C VAL A 225 21.56 2.40 6.37
N HIS A 226 21.07 3.59 6.72
CA HIS A 226 21.57 4.85 6.21
C HIS A 226 23.07 5.03 6.53
N ASP A 227 23.44 4.96 7.81
CA ASP A 227 24.82 5.10 8.29
C ASP A 227 25.75 4.10 7.59
N LEU A 228 25.34 2.83 7.47
CA LEU A 228 26.09 1.81 6.73
C LEU A 228 26.27 2.17 5.26
N THR A 229 25.20 2.58 4.58
CA THR A 229 25.28 2.95 3.16
C THR A 229 26.20 4.15 2.95
N VAL A 230 26.12 5.17 3.80
CA VAL A 230 26.97 6.37 3.71
C VAL A 230 28.44 6.02 3.95
N MET A 231 28.75 5.26 5.00
CA MET A 231 30.12 4.84 5.33
C MET A 231 30.76 4.00 4.23
N GLU A 232 29.97 3.15 3.58
CA GLU A 232 30.47 2.26 2.52
C GLU A 232 30.31 2.86 1.11
N GLY A 233 30.32 4.19 0.94
CA GLY A 233 30.40 4.83 -0.38
C GLY A 233 29.05 5.16 -1.04
N GLY A 234 27.96 5.11 -0.28
CA GLY A 234 26.64 5.61 -0.66
C GLY A 234 26.10 5.00 -1.96
N ALA A 235 25.58 5.85 -2.83
CA ALA A 235 25.02 5.45 -4.12
C ALA A 235 26.03 4.81 -5.08
N ALA A 236 27.34 4.94 -4.83
CA ALA A 236 28.37 4.29 -5.65
C ALA A 236 28.44 2.77 -5.40
N ASN A 237 28.04 2.32 -4.19
CA ASN A 237 28.14 0.91 -3.78
C ASN A 237 26.79 0.29 -3.42
N TYR A 238 25.77 1.10 -3.15
CA TYR A 238 24.44 0.65 -2.73
C TYR A 238 23.33 1.17 -3.62
N ARG A 239 22.31 0.33 -3.78
CA ARG A 239 21.02 0.70 -4.39
C ARG A 239 19.88 0.18 -3.52
N ILE A 240 18.93 1.04 -3.20
CA ILE A 240 17.75 0.68 -2.41
C ILE A 240 16.52 0.64 -3.31
N THR A 241 15.79 -0.48 -3.25
CA THR A 241 14.47 -0.63 -3.84
C THR A 241 13.44 -0.68 -2.71
N LEU A 242 12.53 0.31 -2.66
CA LEU A 242 11.46 0.39 -1.67
C LEU A 242 10.17 -0.16 -2.28
N VAL A 243 9.53 -1.12 -1.63
CA VAL A 243 8.27 -1.73 -2.11
C VAL A 243 7.20 -1.58 -1.03
N GLY A 244 6.14 -0.86 -1.36
CA GLY A 244 5.02 -0.60 -0.45
C GLY A 244 3.75 -1.24 -0.98
N HIS A 245 3.31 -2.32 -0.35
CA HIS A 245 2.00 -2.89 -0.63
C HIS A 245 0.95 -2.22 0.22
N SER A 246 -0.10 -1.68 -0.41
CA SER A 246 -1.21 -1.07 0.29
C SER A 246 -0.75 -0.03 1.32
N MET A 247 -0.93 -0.31 2.61
CA MET A 247 -0.54 0.58 3.71
C MET A 247 0.98 0.77 3.84
N GLY A 248 1.80 -0.11 3.25
CA GLY A 248 3.24 0.07 3.15
C GLY A 248 3.65 1.32 2.38
N ALA A 249 2.82 1.80 1.45
CA ALA A 249 3.07 3.06 0.73
C ALA A 249 3.05 4.29 1.67
N ILE A 250 2.22 4.26 2.74
CA ILE A 250 2.19 5.31 3.77
C ILE A 250 3.55 5.44 4.46
N ILE A 251 4.20 4.29 4.71
CA ILE A 251 5.51 4.26 5.36
C ILE A 251 6.57 4.81 4.42
N ILE A 252 6.55 4.40 3.14
CA ILE A 252 7.52 4.86 2.15
C ILE A 252 7.42 6.38 1.94
N ASN A 253 6.21 6.94 1.76
CA ASN A 253 6.03 8.37 1.58
C ASN A 253 6.67 9.18 2.71
N ARG A 254 6.62 8.68 3.95
CA ARG A 254 7.28 9.33 5.09
C ARG A 254 8.77 9.08 5.11
N LEU A 255 9.19 7.85 4.84
CA LEU A 255 10.59 7.45 4.85
C LEU A 255 11.42 8.33 3.92
N VAL A 256 10.96 8.52 2.68
CA VAL A 256 11.70 9.32 1.69
C VAL A 256 11.77 10.80 2.04
N THR A 257 10.80 11.31 2.81
CA THR A 257 10.85 12.68 3.39
C THR A 257 11.81 12.77 4.57
N LEU A 258 11.88 11.73 5.41
CA LEU A 258 12.73 11.71 6.60
C LEU A 258 14.21 11.40 6.29
N LEU A 259 14.45 10.64 5.23
CA LEU A 259 15.78 10.17 4.81
C LEU A 259 16.01 10.39 3.31
N PRO A 260 16.07 11.66 2.85
CA PRO A 260 16.24 11.98 1.44
C PRO A 260 17.61 11.55 0.88
N GLU A 261 18.60 11.34 1.74
CA GLU A 261 19.97 10.96 1.36
C GLU A 261 20.16 9.44 1.13
N LEU A 262 19.15 8.62 1.43
CA LEU A 262 19.24 7.19 1.14
C LEU A 262 19.42 6.97 -0.37
N PRO A 263 20.29 6.02 -0.80
CA PRO A 263 20.52 5.72 -2.22
C PRO A 263 19.36 4.94 -2.84
N VAL A 264 18.15 5.49 -2.78
CA VAL A 264 16.92 4.91 -3.32
C VAL A 264 16.94 5.03 -4.85
N ARG A 265 16.94 3.88 -5.51
CA ARG A 265 16.89 3.79 -6.97
C ARG A 265 15.47 3.55 -7.48
N ASN A 266 14.69 2.75 -6.77
CA ASN A 266 13.35 2.36 -7.21
C ASN A 266 12.36 2.44 -6.05
N ILE A 267 11.18 2.99 -6.33
CA ILE A 267 10.05 3.02 -5.42
C ILE A 267 8.88 2.34 -6.12
N ILE A 268 8.30 1.32 -5.50
CA ILE A 268 7.23 0.51 -6.09
C ILE A 268 6.04 0.51 -5.15
N PHE A 269 4.92 1.08 -5.60
CA PHE A 269 3.64 1.00 -4.92
C PHE A 269 2.78 -0.09 -5.54
N LEU A 270 2.36 -1.02 -4.68
CA LEU A 270 1.47 -2.12 -5.04
C LEU A 270 0.09 -1.81 -4.45
N GLY A 271 -0.82 -1.21 -5.23
CA GLY A 271 -2.13 -0.77 -4.76
C GLY A 271 -2.05 0.18 -3.57
N SER A 272 -1.40 1.34 -3.71
CA SER A 272 -1.14 2.27 -2.59
C SER A 272 -2.41 2.64 -1.81
N ALA A 273 -2.39 2.38 -0.51
CA ALA A 273 -3.43 2.84 0.42
C ALA A 273 -3.13 4.20 1.03
N ASP A 274 -2.12 4.92 0.53
CA ASP A 274 -1.89 6.30 0.91
C ASP A 274 -2.68 7.28 0.03
N SER A 275 -2.84 8.51 0.49
CA SER A 275 -3.50 9.56 -0.27
C SER A 275 -2.64 10.04 -1.44
N ILE A 276 -3.30 10.60 -2.45
CA ILE A 276 -2.64 11.29 -3.55
C ILE A 276 -1.79 12.45 -2.99
N ARG A 277 -2.33 13.23 -2.05
CA ARG A 277 -1.63 14.33 -1.36
C ARG A 277 -0.32 13.90 -0.70
N ASN A 278 -0.34 12.79 0.02
CA ASN A 278 0.86 12.27 0.68
C ASN A 278 1.87 11.73 -0.35
N THR A 279 1.40 11.19 -1.46
CA THR A 279 2.29 10.75 -2.55
C THR A 279 2.95 11.94 -3.25
N GLN A 280 2.23 13.05 -3.42
CA GLN A 280 2.79 14.29 -3.93
C GLN A 280 3.87 14.87 -3.01
N SER A 281 3.55 15.01 -1.71
CA SER A 281 4.47 15.60 -0.72
C SER A 281 5.60 14.66 -0.27
N GLY A 282 5.45 13.36 -0.49
CA GLY A 282 6.46 12.35 -0.21
C GLY A 282 7.25 11.98 -1.47
N VAL A 283 6.82 10.93 -2.16
CA VAL A 283 7.57 10.35 -3.29
C VAL A 283 7.80 11.35 -4.43
N LEU A 284 6.79 12.12 -4.88
CA LEU A 284 7.01 13.02 -6.01
C LEU A 284 7.96 14.17 -5.65
N HIS A 285 7.84 14.74 -4.46
CA HIS A 285 8.79 15.72 -3.95
C HIS A 285 10.21 15.14 -3.78
N PHE A 286 10.33 13.88 -3.36
CA PHE A 286 11.62 13.18 -3.31
C PHE A 286 12.26 13.05 -4.71
N LEU A 287 11.46 12.79 -5.75
CA LEU A 287 11.96 12.71 -7.13
C LEU A 287 12.52 14.04 -7.66
N GLU A 288 12.15 15.19 -7.10
CA GLU A 288 12.73 16.49 -7.48
C GLU A 288 14.24 16.54 -7.22
N HIS A 289 14.71 15.85 -6.17
CA HIS A 289 16.09 15.89 -5.71
C HIS A 289 16.85 14.59 -6.03
N ALA A 290 16.14 13.47 -6.22
CA ALA A 290 16.72 12.19 -6.56
C ALA A 290 16.69 11.94 -8.08
N GLU A 291 17.62 12.55 -8.82
CA GLU A 291 17.68 12.51 -10.30
C GLU A 291 17.59 11.09 -10.89
N ASN A 292 18.15 10.13 -10.17
CA ASN A 292 18.28 8.74 -10.57
C ASN A 292 17.14 7.84 -10.06
N ALA A 293 16.24 8.32 -9.21
CA ALA A 293 15.16 7.48 -8.68
C ALA A 293 14.03 7.30 -9.71
N LYS A 294 13.45 6.10 -9.75
CA LYS A 294 12.24 5.77 -10.51
C LYS A 294 11.10 5.39 -9.58
N PHE A 295 9.88 5.74 -9.98
CA PHE A 295 8.66 5.44 -9.26
C PHE A 295 7.68 4.65 -10.11
N TYR A 296 7.24 3.51 -9.58
CA TYR A 296 6.28 2.61 -10.19
C TYR A 296 5.05 2.52 -9.30
N SER A 297 3.86 2.62 -9.89
CA SER A 297 2.61 2.43 -9.16
C SER A 297 1.68 1.51 -9.92
N TRP A 298 1.25 0.45 -9.22
CA TRP A 298 0.44 -0.63 -9.74
C TRP A 298 -0.98 -0.53 -9.17
N MET A 299 -1.96 -0.69 -10.05
CA MET A 299 -3.38 -0.51 -9.76
C MET A 299 -4.18 -1.62 -10.44
N LEU A 300 -5.30 -2.01 -9.86
CA LEU A 300 -6.22 -2.92 -10.54
C LEU A 300 -7.05 -2.16 -11.56
N HIS A 301 -7.57 -2.90 -12.53
CA HIS A 301 -8.68 -2.44 -13.34
C HIS A 301 -9.82 -1.93 -12.43
N PRO A 302 -10.50 -0.82 -12.75
CA PRO A 302 -11.60 -0.28 -11.96
C PRO A 302 -12.68 -1.29 -11.63
N ASP A 303 -13.07 -2.12 -12.60
CA ASP A 303 -14.05 -3.19 -12.35
C ASP A 303 -13.57 -4.25 -11.35
N ASN A 304 -12.26 -4.52 -11.31
CA ASN A 304 -11.69 -5.48 -10.35
C ASN A 304 -11.63 -4.84 -8.96
N GLU A 305 -11.18 -3.59 -8.90
CA GLU A 305 -11.13 -2.79 -7.69
C GLU A 305 -12.51 -2.61 -7.05
N GLU A 306 -13.55 -2.28 -7.82
CA GLU A 306 -14.91 -2.01 -7.31
C GLU A 306 -15.69 -3.28 -6.97
N ARG A 307 -15.31 -4.42 -7.54
CA ARG A 307 -16.08 -5.69 -7.43
C ARG A 307 -15.31 -6.80 -6.76
N GLU A 308 -14.17 -6.52 -6.15
CA GLU A 308 -13.39 -7.49 -5.41
C GLU A 308 -14.29 -8.23 -4.41
N LEU A 309 -14.14 -9.55 -4.36
CA LEU A 309 -14.95 -10.44 -3.51
C LEU A 309 -14.21 -10.76 -2.22
N SER A 310 -14.07 -9.74 -1.38
CA SER A 310 -13.49 -9.87 -0.04
C SER A 310 -14.19 -10.97 0.78
N ALA A 311 -13.40 -11.85 1.39
CA ALA A 311 -13.87 -13.03 2.13
C ALA A 311 -14.89 -13.88 1.36
N ARG A 312 -14.61 -14.17 0.08
CA ARG A 312 -15.50 -14.92 -0.85
C ARG A 312 -16.88 -14.26 -1.02
N GLY A 313 -16.96 -12.95 -0.87
CA GLY A 313 -18.18 -12.17 -1.01
C GLY A 313 -19.02 -12.03 0.26
N LEU A 314 -18.54 -12.48 1.43
CA LEU A 314 -19.26 -12.26 2.69
C LEU A 314 -19.14 -10.82 3.20
N LEU A 315 -18.08 -10.12 2.80
CA LEU A 315 -17.86 -8.71 3.10
C LEU A 315 -18.46 -7.82 1.99
N PRO A 316 -18.58 -6.50 2.21
CA PRO A 316 -18.95 -5.54 1.18
C PRO A 316 -18.13 -5.74 -0.11
N SER A 317 -18.70 -5.34 -1.25
CA SER A 317 -17.91 -5.42 -2.50
C SER A 317 -16.88 -4.31 -2.57
N GLY A 318 -15.82 -4.58 -3.33
CA GLY A 318 -14.74 -3.64 -3.56
C GLY A 318 -13.52 -3.97 -2.71
N SER A 319 -12.39 -3.44 -3.16
CA SER A 319 -11.11 -3.58 -2.50
C SER A 319 -11.10 -2.81 -1.17
N LEU A 320 -10.08 -3.10 -0.36
CA LEU A 320 -9.79 -2.31 0.82
C LEU A 320 -9.59 -0.82 0.48
N LEU A 321 -9.04 -0.47 -0.69
CA LEU A 321 -8.83 0.93 -1.05
C LEU A 321 -10.15 1.66 -1.30
N THR A 322 -11.11 0.99 -1.96
CA THR A 322 -12.46 1.51 -2.12
C THR A 322 -13.14 1.71 -0.77
N TRP A 323 -12.92 0.80 0.19
CA TRP A 323 -13.46 0.95 1.54
C TRP A 323 -12.81 2.10 2.31
N ILE A 324 -11.51 2.33 2.12
CA ILE A 324 -10.82 3.47 2.75
C ILE A 324 -11.42 4.78 2.26
N ASP A 325 -11.59 4.95 0.95
CA ASP A 325 -12.10 6.21 0.38
C ASP A 325 -13.57 6.48 0.72
N ASN A 326 -14.39 5.43 0.82
CA ASN A 326 -15.84 5.57 0.95
C ASN A 326 -16.36 5.37 2.40
N MET A 327 -15.60 4.69 3.25
CA MET A 327 -16.06 4.27 4.60
C MET A 327 -15.10 4.72 5.70
N TYR A 328 -13.80 4.43 5.56
CA TYR A 328 -12.87 4.55 6.69
C TYR A 328 -12.27 5.96 6.81
N THR A 329 -12.28 6.72 5.72
CA THR A 329 -11.88 8.12 5.69
C THR A 329 -13.00 9.01 5.20
N SER A 330 -12.83 10.31 5.41
CA SER A 330 -13.74 11.34 4.93
C SER A 330 -12.90 12.31 4.09
N PRO A 331 -12.58 11.97 2.83
CA PRO A 331 -11.68 12.76 2.01
C PRO A 331 -12.29 14.15 1.76
N GLU A 332 -11.60 15.20 2.16
CA GLU A 332 -12.02 16.60 1.95
C GLU A 332 -11.97 16.97 0.46
N THR A 333 -10.97 16.45 -0.23
CA THR A 333 -10.74 16.70 -1.67
C THR A 333 -10.39 15.40 -2.40
N LEU A 334 -10.31 15.48 -3.74
CA LEU A 334 -9.82 14.35 -4.54
C LEU A 334 -8.38 13.97 -4.21
N LEU A 335 -7.57 14.91 -3.71
CA LEU A 335 -6.19 14.63 -3.30
C LEU A 335 -6.12 13.74 -2.05
N ASP A 336 -7.20 13.68 -1.27
CA ASP A 336 -7.26 12.88 -0.04
C ASP A 336 -7.71 11.44 -0.33
N LYS A 337 -8.05 11.12 -1.58
CA LYS A 337 -8.37 9.76 -2.03
C LYS A 337 -7.11 8.92 -2.26
N ARG A 338 -7.28 7.59 -2.28
CA ARG A 338 -6.16 6.64 -2.43
C ARG A 338 -5.46 6.76 -3.77
N PHE A 339 -4.12 6.86 -3.75
CA PHE A 339 -3.27 6.92 -4.94
C PHE A 339 -3.28 5.60 -5.73
N GLY A 340 -3.48 4.46 -5.06
CA GLY A 340 -3.52 3.14 -5.69
C GLY A 340 -4.77 2.83 -6.52
N ARG A 341 -5.68 3.79 -6.71
CA ARG A 341 -6.93 3.60 -7.47
C ARG A 341 -6.89 4.40 -8.77
N TRP A 342 -7.07 3.71 -9.91
CA TRP A 342 -7.20 4.36 -11.22
C TRP A 342 -8.32 5.40 -11.25
N GLN A 343 -9.48 5.10 -10.65
CA GLN A 343 -10.61 6.04 -10.58
C GLN A 343 -10.29 7.35 -9.86
N SER A 344 -9.33 7.33 -8.92
CA SER A 344 -8.87 8.53 -8.23
C SER A 344 -7.89 9.31 -9.11
N LEU A 345 -6.91 8.63 -9.71
CA LEU A 345 -5.87 9.28 -10.52
C LEU A 345 -6.39 9.82 -11.86
N LYS A 346 -7.31 9.13 -12.54
CA LYS A 346 -7.85 9.58 -13.84
C LYS A 346 -8.51 10.96 -13.77
N ARG A 347 -8.94 11.37 -12.57
CA ARG A 347 -9.57 12.67 -12.31
C ARG A 347 -8.58 13.81 -12.12
N ILE A 348 -7.28 13.52 -12.01
CA ILE A 348 -6.23 14.50 -11.78
C ILE A 348 -5.07 14.25 -12.75
N PRO A 349 -5.27 14.45 -14.07
CA PRO A 349 -4.30 14.08 -15.10
C PRO A 349 -2.94 14.79 -14.94
N LYS A 350 -2.93 15.99 -14.33
CA LYS A 350 -1.72 16.81 -14.10
C LYS A 350 -1.04 16.53 -12.76
N ILE A 351 -1.37 15.43 -12.09
CA ILE A 351 -0.80 15.09 -10.78
C ILE A 351 0.69 14.76 -10.85
N ILE A 352 1.14 14.19 -11.97
CA ILE A 352 2.55 13.90 -12.23
C ILE A 352 3.11 15.00 -13.13
N PRO A 353 4.08 15.81 -12.65
CA PRO A 353 4.80 16.76 -13.46
C PRO A 353 5.44 16.12 -14.71
N GLU A 354 5.45 16.85 -15.84
CA GLU A 354 6.02 16.37 -17.11
C GLU A 354 7.52 16.07 -17.01
N GLU A 355 8.25 16.78 -16.14
CA GLU A 355 9.65 16.52 -15.79
C GLU A 355 9.90 15.10 -15.23
N PHE A 356 8.85 14.42 -14.75
CA PHE A 356 8.94 13.05 -14.27
C PHE A 356 8.47 12.00 -15.28
N ALA A 357 8.13 12.38 -16.51
CA ALA A 357 7.57 11.47 -17.51
C ALA A 357 8.43 10.22 -17.80
N GLY A 358 9.76 10.36 -17.74
CA GLY A 358 10.71 9.25 -17.90
C GLY A 358 11.00 8.45 -16.62
N ARG A 359 10.55 8.93 -15.46
CA ARG A 359 10.88 8.36 -14.13
C ARG A 359 9.66 7.80 -13.39
N VAL A 360 8.45 8.20 -13.78
CA VAL A 360 7.19 7.71 -13.22
C VAL A 360 6.50 6.77 -14.20
N ARG A 361 6.02 5.65 -13.66
CA ARG A 361 5.42 4.55 -14.41
C ARG A 361 4.13 4.11 -13.70
N LEU A 362 2.98 4.34 -14.34
CA LEU A 362 1.66 3.99 -13.79
C LEU A 362 1.09 2.81 -14.56
N MET A 363 0.75 1.73 -13.87
CA MET A 363 0.25 0.48 -14.45
C MET A 363 -1.14 0.15 -13.95
N VAL A 364 -2.06 -0.07 -14.88
CA VAL A 364 -3.38 -0.62 -14.60
C VAL A 364 -3.43 -2.03 -15.17
N PHE A 365 -3.59 -3.03 -14.31
CA PHE A 365 -3.67 -4.42 -14.77
C PHE A 365 -4.98 -4.68 -15.51
N PRO A 366 -4.97 -5.55 -16.52
CA PRO A 366 -6.15 -5.83 -17.34
C PRO A 366 -7.24 -6.56 -16.57
N LEU A 367 -8.48 -6.41 -17.04
CA LEU A 367 -9.67 -6.98 -16.41
C LEU A 367 -9.63 -8.52 -16.32
N ASN A 368 -9.16 -9.21 -17.36
CA ASN A 368 -9.33 -10.65 -17.55
C ASN A 368 -8.03 -11.44 -17.80
N ASP A 369 -6.96 -11.16 -17.06
CA ASP A 369 -5.73 -11.97 -17.12
C ASP A 369 -5.61 -12.86 -15.87
N ARG A 370 -5.44 -14.17 -16.07
CA ARG A 370 -5.29 -15.16 -14.98
C ARG A 370 -3.90 -15.14 -14.35
N ASN A 371 -2.91 -14.59 -15.05
CA ASN A 371 -1.51 -14.57 -14.64
C ASN A 371 -1.10 -13.21 -14.05
N ARG A 372 -2.05 -12.29 -13.90
CA ARG A 372 -1.84 -10.92 -13.39
C ARG A 372 -2.73 -10.66 -12.18
N PRO A 373 -2.40 -9.65 -11.36
CA PRO A 373 -3.22 -9.26 -10.21
C PRO A 373 -4.67 -9.03 -10.60
N PHE A 374 -5.54 -9.77 -9.92
CA PHE A 374 -6.97 -9.70 -10.10
C PHE A 374 -7.65 -9.13 -8.85
N GLU A 375 -7.16 -9.52 -7.67
CA GLU A 375 -7.56 -9.02 -6.35
C GLU A 375 -6.43 -8.15 -5.75
N HIS A 376 -6.77 -7.31 -4.78
CA HIS A 376 -5.81 -6.40 -4.14
C HIS A 376 -4.69 -7.18 -3.40
N GLY A 377 -5.00 -8.40 -2.96
CA GLY A 377 -4.03 -9.32 -2.35
C GLY A 377 -3.03 -9.94 -3.33
N ASP A 378 -3.33 -9.95 -4.63
CA ASP A 378 -2.55 -10.66 -5.65
C ASP A 378 -1.25 -9.95 -6.02
N PHE A 379 -1.17 -8.63 -5.83
CA PHE A 379 0.05 -7.86 -6.14
C PHE A 379 1.30 -8.42 -5.45
N GLY A 380 1.14 -8.91 -4.21
CA GLY A 380 2.25 -9.48 -3.44
C GLY A 380 2.69 -10.87 -3.92
N GLY A 381 2.05 -11.44 -4.94
CA GLY A 381 2.44 -12.68 -5.61
C GLY A 381 3.12 -12.46 -6.97
N CYS A 382 3.28 -11.21 -7.42
CA CYS A 382 3.99 -10.88 -8.64
C CYS A 382 5.48 -10.66 -8.40
N ASP A 383 6.27 -10.83 -9.46
CA ASP A 383 7.73 -10.65 -9.45
C ASP A 383 8.12 -9.15 -9.47
N PHE A 384 7.60 -8.37 -8.51
CA PHE A 384 7.89 -6.93 -8.38
C PHE A 384 9.38 -6.63 -8.17
N TRP A 385 10.20 -7.64 -7.84
CA TRP A 385 11.64 -7.56 -7.68
C TRP A 385 12.43 -7.76 -8.98
N ASP A 386 11.80 -8.24 -10.05
CA ASP A 386 12.41 -8.30 -11.38
C ASP A 386 12.07 -7.01 -12.14
N LEU A 387 12.85 -5.96 -11.91
CA LEU A 387 12.64 -4.66 -12.53
C LEU A 387 12.74 -4.68 -14.05
N ASP A 388 13.51 -5.61 -14.63
CA ASP A 388 13.57 -5.76 -16.07
C ASP A 388 12.25 -6.34 -16.59
N ALA A 389 11.66 -7.30 -15.88
CA ALA A 389 10.30 -7.75 -16.17
C ALA A 389 9.29 -6.62 -15.95
N VAL A 390 9.45 -5.81 -14.91
CA VAL A 390 8.60 -4.62 -14.69
C VAL A 390 8.68 -3.66 -15.87
N GLU A 391 9.88 -3.27 -16.30
CA GLU A 391 10.04 -2.37 -17.46
C GLU A 391 9.49 -3.00 -18.75
N ARG A 392 9.73 -4.30 -18.99
CA ARG A 392 9.12 -5.01 -20.14
C ARG A 392 7.59 -4.95 -20.11
N MET A 393 6.98 -5.09 -18.93
CA MET A 393 5.54 -4.93 -18.77
C MET A 393 5.07 -3.53 -19.20
N TYR A 394 5.79 -2.47 -18.85
CA TYR A 394 5.44 -1.11 -19.28
C TYR A 394 5.66 -0.88 -20.78
N ASP A 395 6.68 -1.50 -21.35
CA ASP A 395 7.01 -1.40 -22.78
C ASP A 395 6.10 -2.26 -23.69
N GLY A 396 5.17 -3.03 -23.11
CA GLY A 396 4.29 -3.94 -23.85
C GLY A 396 5.02 -5.13 -24.50
N ARG A 397 6.16 -5.55 -23.91
CA ARG A 397 7.04 -6.62 -24.42
C ARG A 397 6.95 -7.92 -23.63
#